data_AF-A0A4R0JS01-F1
#
_entry.id   AF-A0A4R0JS01-F1
#
_cell.length_a   1.000
_cell.length_b   1.000
_cell.length_c   1.000
_cell.angle_alpha   90.00
_cell.angle_beta   90.00
_cell.angle_gamma   90.00
#
_symmetry.space_group_name_H-M   'P 1'
#
loop_
_entity.id
_entity.type
_entity.pdbx_description
1 polymer ?
#
loop_
_entity_poly.entity_id
_entity_poly.type
_entity_poly.pdbx_seq_one_letter_code
_entity_poly.pdbx_strand_id
1 'polypeptide(L)'
;MPITSRRAGAALLMLAFGTFSFVTVEVLPIGLLTVMADDLGRSRSDVGLLVTGYAVVVVLASIPLTRLTHRLPRRLVISGTLAILALSAGLAALAQSYEVLLVSRLFTALAQALF
;
A
#
# COMPACT_ATOMS: atom_id res chain seq x y z
N MET A 1 17.64 7.96 25.74
CA MET A 1 17.23 9.31 25.27
C MET A 1 15.75 9.49 25.62
N PRO A 2 15.38 10.39 26.56
CA PRO A 2 13.98 10.63 26.86
C PRO A 2 13.34 11.34 25.65
N ILE A 3 12.31 10.71 25.09
CA ILE A 3 11.52 11.28 24.00
C ILE A 3 10.70 12.43 24.59
N THR A 4 11.08 13.68 24.30
CA THR A 4 10.22 14.83 24.62
C THR A 4 8.83 14.59 24.04
N SER A 5 7.75 14.76 24.81
CA SER A 5 6.37 14.47 24.38
C SER A 5 6.00 15.08 23.02
N ARG A 6 6.60 16.23 22.68
CA ARG A 6 6.44 16.89 21.38
C ARG A 6 6.98 16.09 20.19
N ARG A 7 8.10 15.39 20.34
CA ARG A 7 8.70 14.52 19.30
C ARG A 7 7.92 13.22 19.16
N ALA A 8 7.43 12.66 20.27
CA ALA A 8 6.56 11.49 20.26
C ALA A 8 5.22 11.78 19.55
N GLY A 9 4.61 12.95 19.82
CA GLY A 9 3.39 13.38 19.14
C GLY A 9 3.58 13.56 17.62
N ALA A 10 4.68 14.18 17.20
CA ALA A 10 4.99 14.31 15.77
C ALA A 10 5.19 12.95 15.07
N ALA A 11 5.87 12.00 15.73
CA ALA A 11 6.06 10.66 15.20
C ALA A 11 4.73 9.89 15.07
N LEU A 12 3.86 9.98 16.07
CA LEU A 12 2.52 9.37 16.03
C LEU A 12 1.66 9.95 14.91
N LEU A 13 1.70 11.27 14.70
CA LEU A 13 0.98 11.91 13.60
C LEU A 13 1.48 11.44 12.23
N MET A 14 2.80 11.30 12.06
CA MET A 14 3.38 10.76 10.83
C MET A 14 2.96 9.31 10.58
N LEU A 15 2.95 8.48 11.62
CA LEU A 15 2.50 7.09 11.53
C LEU A 15 1.01 7.01 11.20
N ALA A 16 0.17 7.80 11.89
CA ALA A 16 -1.25 7.86 11.63
C ALA A 16 -1.55 8.29 10.19
N PHE A 17 -0.83 9.29 9.68
CA PHE A 17 -0.95 9.73 8.29
C PHE A 17 -0.52 8.64 7.29
N GLY A 18 0.55 7.89 7.61
CA GLY A 18 0.97 6.75 6.82
C GLY A 18 -0.09 5.65 6.77
N THR A 19 -0.61 5.23 7.94
CA THR A 19 -1.70 4.24 8.03
C THR A 19 -2.93 4.70 7.27
N PHE A 20 -3.34 5.96 7.44
CA PHE A 20 -4.46 6.55 6.73
C PHE A 20 -4.27 6.48 5.21
N SER A 21 -3.07 6.81 4.72
CA SER A 21 -2.75 6.76 3.29
C SER A 21 -2.84 5.34 2.73
N PHE A 22 -2.29 4.35 3.43
CA PHE A 22 -2.38 2.94 3.04
C PHE A 22 -3.84 2.45 2.97
N VAL A 23 -4.61 2.69 4.03
CA VAL A 23 -6.03 2.29 4.07
C VAL A 23 -6.84 2.98 2.97
N THR A 24 -6.55 4.25 2.70
CA THR A 24 -7.22 4.99 1.61
C THR A 24 -6.97 4.33 0.26
N VAL A 25 -5.71 4.01 -0.08
CA VAL A 25 -5.34 3.37 -1.35
C VAL A 25 -5.86 1.93 -1.46
N GLU A 26 -5.96 1.23 -0.33
CA GLU A 26 -6.53 -0.11 -0.29
C GLU A 26 -8.03 -0.10 -0.64
N VAL A 27 -8.78 0.82 -0.04
CA VAL A 27 -10.25 0.86 -0.12
C VAL A 27 -10.74 1.58 -1.37
N LEU A 28 -9.99 2.54 -1.91
CA LEU A 28 -10.43 3.36 -3.04
C LEU A 28 -10.92 2.54 -4.26
N PRO A 29 -10.27 1.45 -4.70
CA PRO A 29 -10.77 0.66 -5.82
C PRO A 29 -12.09 -0.04 -5.56
N ILE A 30 -12.40 -0.38 -4.30
CA ILE A 30 -13.69 -1.00 -3.94
C ILE A 30 -14.83 -0.02 -4.24
N GLY A 31 -14.62 1.27 -3.95
CA GLY A 31 -15.58 2.33 -4.27
C GLY A 31 -15.60 2.73 -5.75
N LEU A 32 -14.52 2.49 -6.48
CA LEU A 32 -14.36 2.89 -7.89
C LEU A 32 -14.45 1.72 -8.88
N LEU A 33 -14.88 0.52 -8.45
CA LEU A 33 -14.90 -0.70 -9.27
C LEU A 33 -15.53 -0.49 -10.65
N THR A 34 -16.65 0.22 -10.72
CA THR A 34 -17.36 0.47 -11.98
C THR A 34 -16.58 1.40 -12.91
N VAL A 35 -16.04 2.49 -12.37
CA VAL A 35 -15.26 3.47 -13.14
C VAL A 35 -13.99 2.82 -13.70
N MET A 36 -13.26 2.06 -12.86
CA MET A 36 -12.07 1.34 -13.27
C MET A 36 -12.37 0.25 -14.32
N ALA A 37 -13.51 -0.42 -14.21
CA ALA A 37 -13.93 -1.43 -15.18
C ALA A 37 -14.22 -0.80 -16.56
N ASP A 38 -14.93 0.32 -16.57
CA ASP A 38 -15.27 1.07 -17.79
C ASP A 38 -14.00 1.66 -18.44
N ASP A 39 -13.11 2.27 -17.66
CA ASP A 39 -11.84 2.87 -18.15
C ASP A 39 -10.87 1.81 -18.73
N LEU A 40 -10.87 0.60 -18.17
CA LEU A 40 -9.99 -0.50 -18.61
C LEU A 40 -10.65 -1.42 -19.65
N GLY A 41 -11.92 -1.20 -19.98
CA GLY A 41 -12.71 -2.09 -20.85
C GLY A 41 -12.80 -3.53 -20.32
N ARG A 42 -12.75 -3.72 -18.99
CA ARG A 42 -12.74 -5.02 -18.31
C ARG A 42 -14.01 -5.23 -17.51
N SER A 43 -14.30 -6.48 -17.13
CA SER A 43 -15.45 -6.76 -16.29
C SER A 43 -15.22 -6.27 -14.86
N ARG A 44 -16.30 -5.95 -14.13
CA ARG A 44 -16.22 -5.59 -12.70
C ARG A 44 -15.60 -6.70 -11.86
N SER A 45 -15.83 -7.96 -12.25
CA SER A 45 -15.24 -9.14 -11.61
C SER A 45 -13.72 -9.14 -11.72
N ASP A 46 -13.17 -8.76 -12.88
CA ASP A 46 -11.71 -8.67 -13.07
C ASP A 46 -11.09 -7.61 -12.16
N VAL A 47 -11.72 -6.43 -12.06
CA VAL A 47 -11.26 -5.38 -11.13
C VAL A 47 -11.38 -5.85 -9.67
N GLY A 48 -12.40 -6.64 -9.34
CA GLY A 48 -12.53 -7.29 -8.03
C GLY A 48 -11.38 -8.25 -7.70
N LEU A 49 -10.79 -8.90 -8.71
CA LEU A 49 -9.60 -9.74 -8.54
C LEU A 49 -8.37 -8.90 -8.15
N LEU A 50 -8.28 -7.62 -8.54
CA LEU A 50 -7.22 -6.73 -8.07
C LEU A 50 -7.28 -6.51 -6.55
N VAL A 51 -8.48 -6.43 -5.98
CA VAL A 51 -8.68 -6.29 -4.54
C VAL A 51 -8.37 -7.60 -3.82
N THR A 52 -8.85 -8.72 -4.36
CA THR A 52 -8.63 -10.05 -3.77
C THR A 52 -7.14 -10.43 -3.81
N GLY A 53 -6.49 -10.25 -4.96
CA GLY A 53 -5.07 -10.52 -5.14
C GLY A 53 -4.19 -9.64 -4.23
N TYR A 54 -4.58 -8.37 -4.05
CA TYR A 54 -3.94 -7.48 -3.08
C TYR A 54 -3.99 -8.07 -1.66
N ALA A 55 -5.18 -8.46 -1.19
CA ALA A 55 -5.35 -9.03 0.15
C ALA A 55 -4.55 -10.31 0.35
N VAL A 56 -4.56 -11.21 -0.64
CA VAL A 56 -3.77 -12.45 -0.62
C VAL A 56 -2.28 -12.15 -0.49
N VAL A 57 -1.77 -11.20 -1.27
CA VAL A 57 -0.35 -10.81 -1.22
C VAL A 57 0.02 -10.19 0.12
N VAL A 58 -0.82 -9.30 0.67
CA VAL A 58 -0.58 -8.74 2.01
C VAL A 58 -0.45 -9.86 3.04
N VAL A 59 -1.42 -10.77 3.10
CA VAL A 59 -1.45 -11.87 4.08
C VAL A 59 -0.23 -12.78 3.94
N LEU A 60 0.10 -13.18 2.71
CA LEU A 60 1.22 -14.07 2.44
C LEU A 60 2.58 -13.39 2.66
N ALA A 61 2.69 -12.09 2.38
CA ALA A 61 3.94 -11.35 2.46
C ALA A 61 4.25 -10.85 3.88
N SER A 62 3.24 -10.60 4.72
CA SER A 62 3.43 -10.03 6.07
C SER A 62 4.38 -10.85 6.93
N ILE A 63 4.19 -12.17 7.02
CA ILE A 63 5.05 -13.04 7.83
C ILE A 63 6.51 -13.08 7.32
N PRO A 64 6.78 -13.43 6.05
CA PRO A 64 8.16 -13.53 5.55
C PRO A 64 8.86 -12.17 5.53
N LEU A 65 8.20 -11.08 5.12
CA LEU A 65 8.80 -9.75 5.11
C LEU A 65 9.11 -9.26 6.52
N THR A 66 8.22 -9.49 7.49
CA THR A 66 8.48 -9.13 8.89
C THR A 66 9.68 -9.89 9.44
N ARG A 67 9.83 -11.19 9.12
CA ARG A 67 11.01 -11.96 9.53
C ARG A 67 12.30 -11.46 8.87
N LEU A 68 12.27 -11.16 7.57
CA LEU A 68 13.44 -10.71 6.82
C LEU A 68 13.92 -9.32 7.30
N THR A 69 12.99 -8.44 7.64
CA THR A 69 13.27 -7.05 8.02
C THR A 69 13.42 -6.83 9.52
N HIS A 70 13.22 -7.87 10.35
CA HIS A 70 13.30 -7.77 11.81
C HIS A 70 14.65 -7.23 12.32
N ARG A 71 15.74 -7.44 11.58
CA ARG A 71 17.08 -6.95 11.94
C ARG A 71 17.35 -5.51 11.50
N LEU A 72 16.48 -4.93 10.67
CA LEU A 72 16.64 -3.56 10.18
C LEU A 72 16.07 -2.56 11.19
N PRO A 73 16.63 -1.33 11.24
CA PRO A 73 16.05 -0.28 12.07
C PRO A 73 14.66 0.10 11.55
N ARG A 74 13.64 0.05 12.42
CA ARG A 74 12.23 0.36 12.11
C ARG A 74 12.03 1.65 11.32
N ARG A 75 12.84 2.68 11.59
CA ARG A 75 12.78 3.95 10.88
C ARG A 75 13.07 3.82 9.39
N LEU A 76 14.05 3.00 8.99
CA LEU A 76 14.34 2.76 7.56
C LEU A 76 13.23 1.96 6.90
N VAL A 77 12.68 0.98 7.61
CA VAL A 77 11.58 0.15 7.12
C VAL A 77 10.35 1.01 6.83
N ILE A 78 9.92 1.83 7.78
CA ILE A 78 8.74 2.71 7.65
C ILE A 78 8.95 3.77 6.56
N SER A 79 10.13 4.39 6.49
CA SER A 79 10.42 5.35 5.41
C SER A 79 10.46 4.68 4.03
N GLY A 80 10.98 3.45 3.94
CA GLY A 80 11.01 2.67 2.72
C GLY A 80 9.62 2.29 2.22
N THR A 81 8.74 1.83 3.11
CA THR A 81 7.35 1.47 2.73
C THR A 81 6.55 2.69 2.29
N LEU A 82 6.74 3.85 2.93
CA LEU A 82 6.13 5.11 2.46
C LEU A 82 6.67 5.57 1.10
N ALA A 83 7.96 5.38 0.82
CA ALA A 83 8.52 5.69 -0.49
C ALA A 83 7.95 4.75 -1.57
N ILE A 84 7.83 3.45 -1.28
CA ILE A 84 7.20 2.48 -2.19
C ILE A 84 5.73 2.83 -2.43
N LEU A 85 4.99 3.23 -1.38
CA LEU A 85 3.61 3.69 -1.50
C LEU A 85 3.52 4.87 -2.48
N ALA A 86 4.36 5.90 -2.32
CA ALA A 86 4.34 7.07 -3.18
C ALA A 86 4.65 6.72 -4.66
N LEU A 87 5.67 5.89 -4.89
CA LEU A 87 6.02 5.43 -6.24
C LEU A 87 4.91 4.58 -6.86
N SER A 88 4.31 3.68 -6.09
CA SER A 88 3.24 2.80 -6.55
C SER A 88 1.97 3.58 -6.84
N ALA A 89 1.64 4.59 -6.04
CA ALA A 89 0.55 5.52 -6.30
C ALA A 89 0.78 6.33 -7.59
N GLY A 90 2.02 6.78 -7.84
CA GLY A 90 2.39 7.43 -9.09
C GLY A 90 2.24 6.50 -10.31
N LEU A 91 2.67 5.25 -10.19
CA LEU A 91 2.47 4.23 -11.23
C LEU A 91 0.99 3.94 -11.48
N ALA A 92 0.19 3.84 -10.42
CA ALA A 92 -1.25 3.63 -10.53
C ALA A 92 -1.95 4.81 -11.22
N ALA A 93 -1.53 6.05 -10.93
CA ALA A 93 -2.07 7.25 -11.58
C ALA A 93 -1.77 7.33 -13.08
N LEU A 94 -0.66 6.73 -13.52
CA LEU A 94 -0.26 6.66 -14.93
C LEU A 94 -0.71 5.35 -15.61
N ALA A 95 -1.43 4.48 -14.91
CA ALA A 95 -1.80 3.17 -15.43
C ALA A 95 -2.86 3.30 -16.54
N GLN A 96 -2.49 2.86 -17.75
CA GLN A 96 -3.40 2.80 -18.90
C GLN A 96 -3.88 1.36 -19.19
N SER A 97 -3.44 0.38 -18.41
CA SER A 97 -3.80 -1.02 -18.58
C SER A 97 -3.98 -1.72 -17.24
N TYR A 98 -4.78 -2.78 -17.26
CA TYR A 98 -5.07 -3.62 -16.10
C TYR A 98 -3.79 -4.20 -15.47
N GLU A 99 -2.82 -4.57 -16.30
CA GLU A 99 -1.56 -5.18 -15.84
C GLU A 99 -0.69 -4.17 -15.08
N VAL A 100 -0.59 -2.93 -15.57
CA VAL A 100 0.15 -1.86 -14.88
C VAL A 100 -0.51 -1.52 -13.54
N LEU A 101 -1.84 -1.49 -13.52
CA LEU A 101 -2.60 -1.27 -12.29
C LEU A 101 -2.44 -2.44 -11.30
N LEU A 102 -2.43 -3.68 -11.78
CA LEU A 102 -2.15 -4.87 -10.96
C LEU A 102 -0.75 -4.77 -10.34
N VAL A 103 0.27 -4.51 -11.15
CA VAL A 103 1.66 -4.41 -10.69
C VAL A 103 1.84 -3.30 -9.66
N SER A 104 1.28 -2.12 -9.91
CA SER A 104 1.32 -1.02 -8.92
C SER A 104 0.64 -1.41 -7.60
N ARG A 105 -0.50 -2.11 -7.66
CA ARG A 105 -1.15 -2.65 -6.44
C ARG A 105 -0.31 -3.70 -5.73
N LEU A 106 0.40 -4.57 -6.45
CA LEU A 106 1.29 -5.56 -5.83
C LEU A 106 2.42 -4.89 -5.05
N PHE A 107 3.04 -3.84 -5.60
CA PHE A 107 4.06 -3.07 -4.87
C PHE A 107 3.48 -2.39 -3.63
N THR A 108 2.29 -1.79 -3.73
CA THR A 108 1.60 -1.23 -2.57
C THR A 108 1.28 -2.29 -1.52
N ALA A 109 0.85 -3.49 -1.92
CA ALA A 109 0.54 -4.60 -1.02
C ALA A 109 1.78 -5.04 -0.22
N LEU A 110 2.92 -5.17 -0.91
CA LEU A 110 4.19 -5.53 -0.28
C LEU A 110 4.65 -4.46 0.73
N ALA A 111 4.46 -3.18 0.40
CA ALA A 111 4.76 -2.10 1.31
C ALA A 111 3.83 -2.09 2.52
N GLN A 112 2.53 -2.30 2.31
CA GLN A 112 1.54 -2.37 3.38
C GLN A 112 1.77 -3.56 4.32
N ALA A 113 2.21 -4.69 3.78
CA ALA A 113 2.49 -5.90 4.56
C ALA A 113 3.58 -5.69 5.64
N LEU A 114 4.37 -4.62 5.51
CA LEU A 114 5.54 -4.32 6.34
C LEU A 114 5.39 -3.05 7.20
N PHE A 115 4.45 -2.16 6.86
CA PHE A 115 4.19 -0.91 7.58
C PHE A 115 3.50 -1.18 8.92
#